data_AF-A0A8J7QJF3-F1
#
_entry.id   AF-A0A8J7QJF3-F1
#
_cell.length_a   1.000
_cell.length_b   1.000
_cell.length_c   1.000
_cell.angle_alpha   90.00
_cell.angle_beta   90.00
_cell.angle_gamma   90.00
#
_symmetry.space_group_name_H-M   'P 1'
#
loop_
_entity.id
_entity.type
_entity.pdbx_description
1 polymer ?
#
loop_
_entity_poly.entity_id
_entity_poly.type
_entity_poly.pdbx_seq_one_letter_code
_entity_poly.pdbx_strand_id
1 'polypeptide(L)'
;MGGEIEAKLQGDYSVSKFINAAGSVLRDNVYYKMVRGKMCKFGNDYAIGLRWLRHLGFVQVSTNPVLAARAYDDDPGLLAKFLEESKERLTVWMEDPDAFGDEIAMQATMVALWPNLAVFEPIADLTDGMVSYQLNPNVASSAGGSMADAIRIYSAAQEFLRRYDEYLLWGYSSVKERGRPNIVFKIAGGYPAAIEITSSLNSLGIGTNNTVTYTVAQEVTLIMAAMEGMAEAVKKGIIPTQVYETNMGGRLESHIREVEAEKIVLDALEKAGGRKEELLLRLAKGLGATKEVETSKDLREKVRGICSFKYLKSLENEALIDFLAGAKGTSREEVLATLSKMEGDIGMAGTLVAQRTYEIFFSPENRPKWVSYLRKRCGLRADEAELVIDRIDVLPASKRKPNDTFLTLARKNMTNTEFPDHQQRVLEASRKEGFDLASFENSIARKHDPEVVRRLLLIGDFKRAYELTPEKLRGVGVLGDYGSGGLDVSEWPKFGSVVKTMAEFTNAYEAFKAKCVEAVKAASR
;
A
#
# COMPACT_ATOMS: atom_id res chain seq x y z
N MET A 1 14.36 18.69 -6.17
CA MET A 1 13.76 20.00 -6.50
C MET A 1 14.63 21.18 -6.09
N GLY A 2 15.07 21.31 -4.82
CA GLY A 2 15.86 22.46 -4.36
C GLY A 2 17.07 22.82 -5.24
N GLY A 3 17.95 21.85 -5.52
CA GLY A 3 19.11 22.07 -6.39
C GLY A 3 18.76 22.46 -7.84
N GLU A 4 17.60 22.02 -8.37
CA GLU A 4 17.14 22.43 -9.71
C GLU A 4 16.66 23.89 -9.73
N ILE A 5 16.02 24.33 -8.64
CA ILE A 5 15.63 25.72 -8.46
C ILE A 5 16.88 26.58 -8.38
N GLU A 6 17.84 26.20 -7.52
CA GLU A 6 19.11 26.91 -7.35
C GLU A 6 19.89 27.02 -8.68
N ALA A 7 19.98 25.94 -9.45
CA ALA A 7 20.61 25.96 -10.77
C ALA A 7 19.94 26.96 -11.74
N LYS A 8 18.61 27.13 -11.67
CA LYS A 8 17.86 28.10 -12.47
C LYS A 8 18.01 29.54 -11.96
N LEU A 9 18.37 29.75 -10.70
CA LEU A 9 18.62 31.09 -10.14
C LEU A 9 19.89 31.71 -10.71
N GLN A 10 20.92 30.91 -11.04
CA GLN A 10 22.18 31.40 -11.62
C GLN A 10 22.79 32.60 -10.86
N GLY A 11 22.70 32.58 -9.52
CA GLY A 11 23.21 33.65 -8.66
C GLY A 11 22.31 34.88 -8.48
N ASP A 12 21.16 34.95 -9.17
CA ASP A 12 20.13 35.98 -8.93
C ASP A 12 19.05 35.41 -8.02
N TYR A 13 19.07 35.88 -6.77
CA TYR A 13 18.16 35.46 -5.70
C TYR A 13 16.97 36.41 -5.52
N SER A 14 16.61 37.17 -6.55
CA SER A 14 15.40 37.98 -6.51
C SER A 14 14.16 37.10 -6.34
N VAL A 15 13.19 37.59 -5.58
CA VAL A 15 11.94 36.87 -5.28
C VAL A 15 11.21 36.47 -6.58
N SER A 16 11.20 37.34 -7.58
CA SER A 16 10.59 37.06 -8.89
C SER A 16 11.27 35.88 -9.59
N LYS A 17 12.61 35.86 -9.64
CA LYS A 17 13.35 34.75 -10.27
C LYS A 17 13.14 33.45 -9.51
N PHE A 18 13.13 33.49 -8.18
CA PHE A 18 12.80 32.33 -7.35
C PHE A 18 11.41 31.78 -7.62
N ILE A 19 10.37 32.62 -7.62
CA ILE A 19 9.00 32.18 -7.89
C ILE A 19 8.89 31.56 -9.29
N ASN A 20 9.52 32.18 -10.30
CA ASN A 20 9.50 31.66 -11.66
C ASN A 20 10.25 30.32 -11.79
N ALA A 21 11.42 30.20 -11.16
CA ALA A 21 12.21 28.97 -11.14
C ALA A 21 11.46 27.83 -10.42
N ALA A 22 10.95 28.10 -9.22
CA ALA A 22 10.15 27.14 -8.45
C ALA A 22 8.89 26.71 -9.22
N GLY A 23 8.20 27.66 -9.84
CA GLY A 23 7.02 27.40 -10.67
C GLY A 23 7.33 26.54 -11.89
N SER A 24 8.46 26.77 -12.57
CA SER A 24 8.91 25.90 -13.68
C SER A 24 9.21 24.49 -13.18
N VAL A 25 10.05 24.34 -12.15
CA VAL A 25 10.42 23.01 -11.62
C VAL A 25 9.19 22.21 -11.16
N LEU A 26 8.21 22.88 -10.53
CA LEU A 26 6.94 22.24 -10.16
C LEU A 26 6.15 21.78 -11.39
N ARG A 27 5.95 22.66 -12.38
CA ARG A 27 5.15 22.35 -13.58
C ARG A 27 5.82 21.31 -14.49
N ASP A 28 7.14 21.24 -14.47
CA ASP A 28 7.92 20.30 -15.27
C ASP A 28 7.94 18.90 -14.66
N ASN A 29 7.59 18.77 -13.37
CA ASN A 29 7.49 17.50 -12.66
C ASN A 29 6.40 16.60 -13.26
N VAL A 30 6.71 15.31 -13.46
CA VAL A 30 5.79 14.34 -14.06
C VAL A 30 4.52 14.13 -13.23
N TYR A 31 4.58 14.17 -11.89
CA TYR A 31 3.38 14.04 -11.04
C TYR A 31 2.44 15.22 -11.23
N TYR A 32 2.98 16.44 -11.25
CA TYR A 32 2.17 17.63 -11.51
C TYR A 32 1.47 17.54 -12.86
N LYS A 33 2.17 17.05 -13.90
CA LYS A 33 1.59 16.81 -15.23
C LYS A 33 0.49 15.76 -15.20
N MET A 34 0.71 14.62 -14.53
CA MET A 34 -0.28 13.55 -14.40
C MET A 34 -1.53 14.02 -13.65
N VAL A 35 -1.38 14.71 -12.52
CA VAL A 35 -2.53 15.24 -11.75
C VAL A 35 -3.28 16.30 -12.53
N ARG A 36 -2.57 17.29 -13.10
CA ARG A 36 -3.20 18.35 -13.89
C ARG A 36 -3.90 17.82 -15.14
N GLY A 37 -3.35 16.77 -15.76
CA GLY A 37 -3.96 16.04 -16.87
C GLY A 37 -5.09 15.09 -16.48
N LYS A 38 -5.42 15.02 -15.17
CA LYS A 38 -6.39 14.08 -14.58
C LYS A 38 -6.13 12.63 -15.01
N MET A 39 -4.85 12.24 -15.07
CA MET A 39 -4.43 10.89 -15.48
C MET A 39 -4.57 9.89 -14.34
N CYS A 40 -4.39 10.33 -13.09
CA CYS A 40 -4.51 9.52 -11.88
C CYS A 40 -4.50 10.42 -10.63
N LYS A 41 -5.03 9.92 -9.52
CA LYS A 41 -4.78 10.46 -8.17
C LYS A 41 -3.52 9.85 -7.57
N PHE A 42 -2.88 10.57 -6.65
CA PHE A 42 -1.66 10.11 -5.97
C PHE A 42 -1.72 10.32 -4.47
N GLY A 43 -1.08 9.39 -3.77
CA GLY A 43 -0.93 9.41 -2.33
C GLY A 43 0.51 9.16 -1.88
N ASN A 44 0.86 9.71 -0.71
CA ASN A 44 2.20 9.61 -0.15
C ASN A 44 2.25 8.47 0.87
N ASP A 45 3.15 7.50 0.70
CA ASP A 45 3.34 6.43 1.70
C ASP A 45 4.44 6.83 2.70
N TYR A 46 4.24 7.98 3.35
CA TYR A 46 5.13 8.51 4.39
C TYR A 46 4.41 9.52 5.27
N ALA A 47 4.73 9.55 6.56
CA ALA A 47 4.05 10.43 7.51
C ALA A 47 4.49 11.90 7.43
N ILE A 48 5.63 12.21 6.79
CA ILE A 48 6.20 13.57 6.69
C ILE A 48 6.26 14.02 5.22
N GLY A 49 6.35 15.33 4.98
CA GLY A 49 6.58 15.92 3.65
C GLY A 49 5.30 16.19 2.85
N LEU A 50 4.13 15.87 3.43
CA LEU A 50 2.83 15.97 2.77
C LEU A 50 2.52 17.37 2.25
N ARG A 51 2.92 18.42 2.98
CA ARG A 51 2.71 19.82 2.57
C ARG A 51 3.29 20.10 1.18
N TRP A 52 4.47 19.55 0.87
CA TRP A 52 5.10 19.71 -0.44
C TRP A 52 4.42 18.88 -1.51
N LEU A 53 4.08 17.63 -1.21
CA LEU A 53 3.41 16.74 -2.16
C LEU A 53 1.99 17.22 -2.50
N ARG A 54 1.29 17.88 -1.58
CA ARG A 54 0.02 18.56 -1.85
C ARG A 54 0.16 19.60 -2.97
N HIS A 55 1.29 20.29 -3.08
CA HIS A 55 1.54 21.24 -4.18
C HIS A 55 1.79 20.56 -5.53
N LEU A 56 2.22 19.29 -5.55
CA LEU A 56 2.24 18.46 -6.75
C LEU A 56 0.86 17.88 -7.10
N GLY A 57 -0.11 17.99 -6.18
CA GLY A 57 -1.48 17.51 -6.34
C GLY A 57 -1.75 16.14 -5.72
N PHE A 58 -0.94 15.71 -4.75
CA PHE A 58 -1.25 14.51 -3.96
C PHE A 58 -2.45 14.78 -3.06
N VAL A 59 -3.36 13.81 -2.99
CA VAL A 59 -4.65 13.90 -2.32
C VAL A 59 -4.86 12.82 -1.26
N GLN A 60 -3.85 11.98 -1.03
CA GLN A 60 -3.91 10.93 -0.03
C GLN A 60 -2.56 10.82 0.68
N VAL A 61 -2.57 10.38 1.94
CA VAL A 61 -1.36 9.98 2.67
C VAL A 61 -1.63 8.71 3.42
N SER A 62 -0.67 7.80 3.38
CA SER A 62 -0.71 6.51 4.05
C SER A 62 0.38 6.45 5.10
N THR A 63 0.03 5.92 6.27
CA THR A 63 1.00 5.55 7.30
C THR A 63 0.77 4.11 7.77
N ASN A 64 1.76 3.58 8.46
CA ASN A 64 1.71 2.34 9.22
C ASN A 64 2.69 2.46 10.41
N PRO A 65 2.74 1.50 11.35
CA PRO A 65 3.62 1.61 12.52
C PRO A 65 5.11 1.79 12.18
N VAL A 66 5.61 1.20 11.09
CA VAL A 66 7.00 1.41 10.63
C VAL A 66 7.21 2.89 10.28
N LEU A 67 6.28 3.47 9.54
CA LEU A 67 6.36 4.86 9.08
C LEU A 67 6.14 5.85 10.21
N ALA A 68 5.26 5.54 11.15
CA ALA A 68 5.10 6.32 12.37
C ALA A 68 6.40 6.32 13.18
N ALA A 69 7.00 5.15 13.42
CA ALA A 69 8.28 5.05 14.12
C ALA A 69 9.39 5.85 13.41
N ARG A 70 9.46 5.74 12.08
CA ARG A 70 10.42 6.48 11.28
C ARG A 70 10.21 7.99 11.36
N ALA A 71 8.97 8.46 11.48
CA ALA A 71 8.67 9.87 11.65
C ALA A 71 9.31 10.44 12.92
N TYR A 72 9.31 9.69 14.04
CA TYR A 72 9.99 10.09 15.27
C TYR A 72 11.51 10.09 15.15
N ASP A 73 12.07 9.20 14.33
CA ASP A 73 13.52 9.19 14.06
C ASP A 73 13.93 10.41 13.19
N ASP A 74 13.05 10.86 12.28
CA ASP A 74 13.32 11.97 11.35
C ASP A 74 12.94 13.36 11.91
N ASP A 75 11.95 13.45 12.81
CA ASP A 75 11.55 14.68 13.52
C ASP A 75 11.61 14.51 15.05
N PRO A 76 12.74 14.89 15.68
CA PRO A 76 12.90 14.81 17.13
C PRO A 76 11.86 15.62 17.92
N GLY A 77 11.22 16.62 17.31
CA GLY A 77 10.19 17.45 17.95
C GLY A 77 8.91 16.67 18.27
N LEU A 78 8.64 15.58 17.55
CA LEU A 78 7.47 14.73 17.78
C LEU A 78 7.47 14.08 19.16
N LEU A 79 8.65 13.78 19.72
CA LEU A 79 8.74 13.19 21.07
C LEU A 79 8.27 14.17 22.14
N ALA A 80 8.77 15.42 22.10
CA ALA A 80 8.36 16.46 23.03
C ALA A 80 6.84 16.72 22.91
N LYS A 81 6.33 16.79 21.68
CA LYS A 81 4.90 16.97 21.41
C LYS A 81 4.06 15.80 21.92
N PHE A 82 4.52 14.56 21.75
CA PHE A 82 3.84 13.37 22.25
C PHE A 82 3.72 13.39 23.77
N LEU A 83 4.81 13.67 24.48
CA LEU A 83 4.80 13.77 25.94
C LEU A 83 3.89 14.92 26.40
N GLU A 84 3.91 16.05 25.70
CA GLU A 84 3.04 17.18 25.99
C GLU A 84 1.55 16.87 25.80
N GLU A 85 1.16 16.31 24.65
CA GLU A 85 -0.23 15.95 24.37
C GLU A 85 -0.73 14.81 25.27
N SER A 86 0.18 14.06 25.88
CA SER A 86 -0.14 12.95 26.79
C SER A 86 -0.13 13.33 28.26
N LYS A 87 0.16 14.59 28.64
CA LYS A 87 0.36 15.05 30.04
C LYS A 87 -0.69 14.53 31.03
N GLU A 88 -1.96 14.55 30.65
CA GLU A 88 -3.06 14.09 31.52
C GLU A 88 -3.09 12.57 31.75
N ARG A 89 -2.59 11.79 30.78
CA ARG A 89 -2.52 10.32 30.87
C ARG A 89 -1.18 9.82 31.39
N LEU A 90 -0.12 10.64 31.30
CA LEU A 90 1.22 10.29 31.74
C LEU A 90 1.21 9.82 33.20
N THR A 91 0.43 10.45 34.09
CA THR A 91 0.35 10.05 35.50
C THR A 91 -0.12 8.61 35.67
N VAL A 92 -1.13 8.19 34.92
CA VAL A 92 -1.66 6.82 34.94
C VAL A 92 -0.68 5.85 34.26
N TRP A 93 -0.14 6.22 33.11
CA TRP A 93 0.80 5.38 32.39
C TRP A 93 2.09 5.14 33.17
N MET A 94 2.57 6.12 33.95
CA MET A 94 3.79 5.99 34.74
C MET A 94 3.68 4.96 35.88
N GLU A 95 2.46 4.61 36.32
CA GLU A 95 2.27 3.57 37.34
C GLU A 95 2.63 2.18 36.82
N ASP A 96 2.24 1.86 35.57
CA ASP A 96 2.59 0.61 34.88
C ASP A 96 2.66 0.81 33.35
N PRO A 97 3.75 1.39 32.81
CA PRO A 97 3.84 1.75 31.40
C PRO A 97 3.70 0.55 30.45
N ASP A 98 4.13 -0.63 30.88
CA ASP A 98 4.11 -1.84 30.06
C ASP A 98 2.68 -2.35 29.88
N ALA A 99 1.80 -2.21 30.89
CA ALA A 99 0.38 -2.54 30.78
C ALA A 99 -0.40 -1.65 29.80
N PHE A 100 0.07 -0.42 29.57
CA PHE A 100 -0.56 0.55 28.65
C PHE A 100 0.13 0.64 27.29
N GLY A 101 1.02 -0.29 26.94
CA GLY A 101 1.86 -0.19 25.75
C GLY A 101 1.08 0.09 24.46
N ASP A 102 -0.01 -0.63 24.20
CA ASP A 102 -0.82 -0.43 22.98
C ASP A 102 -1.49 0.95 22.95
N GLU A 103 -1.97 1.43 24.10
CA GLU A 103 -2.56 2.76 24.22
C GLU A 103 -1.51 3.87 24.01
N ILE A 104 -0.33 3.69 24.58
CA ILE A 104 0.83 4.58 24.43
C ILE A 104 1.24 4.67 22.94
N ALA A 105 1.36 3.52 22.27
CA ALA A 105 1.71 3.45 20.85
C ALA A 105 0.64 4.10 19.96
N MET A 106 -0.64 3.88 20.27
CA MET A 106 -1.76 4.53 19.58
C MET A 106 -1.70 6.06 19.75
N GLN A 107 -1.46 6.57 20.96
CA GLN A 107 -1.34 8.01 21.19
C GLN A 107 -0.16 8.62 20.43
N ALA A 108 1.01 7.98 20.47
CA ALA A 108 2.18 8.43 19.70
C ALA A 108 1.88 8.44 18.19
N THR A 109 1.19 7.42 17.69
CA THR A 109 0.77 7.37 16.28
C THR A 109 -0.17 8.52 15.92
N MET A 110 -1.15 8.84 16.77
CA MET A 110 -2.05 9.98 16.55
C MET A 110 -1.29 11.31 16.49
N VAL A 111 -0.34 11.55 17.41
CA VAL A 111 0.48 12.78 17.44
C VAL A 111 1.27 12.97 16.15
N ALA A 112 1.84 11.88 15.61
CA ALA A 112 2.58 11.92 14.36
C ALA A 112 1.69 12.21 13.13
N LEU A 113 0.39 11.88 13.19
CA LEU A 113 -0.50 11.94 12.03
C LEU A 113 -1.44 13.13 12.00
N TRP A 114 -1.83 13.68 13.14
CA TRP A 114 -2.77 14.81 13.18
C TRP A 114 -2.32 16.03 12.36
N PRO A 115 -1.00 16.35 12.28
CA PRO A 115 -0.55 17.38 11.35
C PRO A 115 -0.97 17.13 9.90
N ASN A 116 -1.05 15.88 9.45
CA ASN A 116 -1.48 15.55 8.10
C ASN A 116 -2.99 15.76 7.89
N LEU A 117 -3.81 15.50 8.91
CA LEU A 117 -5.25 15.81 8.87
C LEU A 117 -5.44 17.30 8.57
N ALA A 118 -4.77 18.16 9.33
CA ALA A 118 -4.83 19.62 9.15
C ALA A 118 -4.25 20.09 7.80
N VAL A 119 -3.20 19.44 7.28
CA VAL A 119 -2.65 19.76 5.95
C VAL A 119 -3.67 19.47 4.84
N PHE A 120 -4.49 18.44 4.99
CA PHE A 120 -5.49 18.08 3.98
C PHE A 120 -6.88 18.62 4.23
N GLU A 121 -7.21 19.08 5.43
CA GLU A 121 -8.52 19.64 5.76
C GLU A 121 -9.04 20.65 4.71
N PRO A 122 -8.23 21.61 4.19
CA PRO A 122 -8.72 22.57 3.19
C PRO A 122 -9.13 21.96 1.84
N ILE A 123 -8.73 20.72 1.55
CA ILE A 123 -9.07 20.00 0.32
C ILE A 123 -9.89 18.73 0.61
N ALA A 124 -10.23 18.47 1.87
CA ALA A 124 -10.96 17.28 2.26
C ALA A 124 -12.44 17.43 1.91
N ASP A 125 -12.91 16.66 0.94
CA ASP A 125 -14.30 16.66 0.47
C ASP A 125 -14.96 15.27 0.60
N LEU A 126 -14.39 14.43 1.46
CA LEU A 126 -14.71 13.01 1.63
C LEU A 126 -14.35 12.13 0.41
N THR A 127 -13.77 12.70 -0.65
CA THR A 127 -13.25 11.98 -1.82
C THR A 127 -11.72 12.03 -1.86
N ASP A 128 -11.18 13.21 -1.61
CA ASP A 128 -9.77 13.56 -1.66
C ASP A 128 -9.35 14.16 -0.30
N GLY A 129 -8.05 14.31 -0.07
CA GLY A 129 -7.50 14.81 1.19
C GLY A 129 -7.57 13.80 2.34
N MET A 130 -7.41 12.51 2.04
CA MET A 130 -7.58 11.43 3.02
C MET A 130 -6.27 11.03 3.70
N VAL A 131 -6.33 10.80 5.01
CA VAL A 131 -5.22 10.30 5.83
C VAL A 131 -5.51 8.87 6.27
N SER A 132 -4.70 7.91 5.82
CA SER A 132 -4.86 6.51 6.21
C SER A 132 -4.12 6.19 7.51
N TYR A 133 -4.86 5.75 8.52
CA TYR A 133 -4.36 5.31 9.83
C TYR A 133 -4.41 3.78 9.91
N GLN A 134 -3.28 3.12 10.16
CA GLN A 134 -3.24 1.66 10.30
C GLN A 134 -3.71 1.22 11.70
N LEU A 135 -4.74 0.38 11.76
CA LEU A 135 -5.19 -0.24 13.01
C LEU A 135 -4.15 -1.22 13.56
N ASN A 136 -4.20 -1.45 14.88
CA ASN A 136 -3.25 -2.30 15.59
C ASN A 136 -3.19 -3.71 14.98
N PRO A 137 -2.01 -4.14 14.45
CA PRO A 137 -1.89 -5.44 13.80
C PRO A 137 -2.12 -6.62 14.75
N ASN A 138 -1.97 -6.43 16.07
CA ASN A 138 -2.15 -7.50 17.06
C ASN A 138 -3.62 -7.91 17.23
N VAL A 139 -4.57 -7.04 16.86
CA VAL A 139 -6.01 -7.31 16.93
C VAL A 139 -6.64 -7.43 15.54
N ALA A 140 -5.83 -7.57 14.49
CA ALA A 140 -6.29 -7.64 13.08
C ALA A 140 -7.23 -8.82 12.78
N SER A 141 -7.16 -9.89 13.57
CA SER A 141 -8.05 -11.04 13.48
C SER A 141 -9.34 -10.90 14.31
N SER A 142 -9.50 -9.80 15.05
CA SER A 142 -10.63 -9.51 15.93
C SER A 142 -11.41 -8.28 15.47
N ALA A 143 -12.65 -8.51 15.02
CA ALA A 143 -13.55 -7.42 14.64
C ALA A 143 -13.81 -6.48 15.83
N GLY A 144 -14.13 -7.04 17.01
CA GLY A 144 -14.38 -6.25 18.21
C GLY A 144 -13.18 -5.39 18.64
N GLY A 145 -11.97 -5.95 18.63
CA GLY A 145 -10.76 -5.20 18.98
C GLY A 145 -10.46 -4.08 17.98
N SER A 146 -10.49 -4.39 16.69
CA SER A 146 -10.24 -3.42 15.62
C SER A 146 -11.28 -2.29 15.60
N MET A 147 -12.56 -2.60 15.86
CA MET A 147 -13.63 -1.62 15.93
C MET A 147 -13.47 -0.69 17.15
N ALA A 148 -13.11 -1.23 18.31
CA ALA A 148 -12.87 -0.42 19.51
C ALA A 148 -11.75 0.62 19.29
N ASP A 149 -10.63 0.19 18.70
CA ASP A 149 -9.54 1.09 18.34
C ASP A 149 -10.00 2.15 17.34
N ALA A 150 -10.67 1.73 16.25
CA ALA A 150 -11.13 2.64 15.21
C ALA A 150 -12.05 3.75 15.75
N ILE A 151 -13.04 3.41 16.59
CA ILE A 151 -13.96 4.39 17.19
C ILE A 151 -13.22 5.35 18.14
N ARG A 152 -12.28 4.85 18.95
CA ARG A 152 -11.47 5.68 19.84
C ARG A 152 -10.62 6.69 19.06
N ILE A 153 -9.95 6.23 18.01
CA ILE A 153 -9.11 7.07 17.14
C ILE A 153 -9.96 8.09 16.38
N TYR A 154 -11.10 7.66 15.82
CA TYR A 154 -12.00 8.54 15.06
C TYR A 154 -12.54 9.68 15.93
N SER A 155 -12.95 9.36 17.16
CA SER A 155 -13.44 10.34 18.13
C SER A 155 -12.35 11.36 18.51
N ALA A 156 -11.11 10.90 18.71
CA ALA A 156 -9.97 11.77 18.97
C ALA A 156 -9.62 12.67 17.77
N ALA A 157 -9.74 12.15 16.54
CA ALA A 157 -9.53 12.91 15.31
C ALA A 157 -10.59 14.00 15.16
N GLN A 158 -11.84 13.67 15.46
CA GLN A 158 -12.96 14.61 15.41
C GLN A 158 -12.76 15.76 16.39
N GLU A 159 -12.33 15.51 17.61
CA GLU A 159 -12.07 16.58 18.58
C GLU A 159 -10.87 17.46 18.20
N PHE A 160 -9.85 16.89 17.57
CA PHE A 160 -8.75 17.67 17.01
C PHE A 160 -9.21 18.57 15.87
N LEU A 161 -9.93 18.03 14.89
CA LEU A 161 -10.42 18.79 13.74
C LEU A 161 -11.48 19.80 14.13
N ARG A 162 -12.35 19.49 15.09
CA ARG A 162 -13.31 20.46 15.63
C ARG A 162 -12.58 21.72 16.11
N ARG A 163 -11.50 21.57 16.88
CA ARG A 163 -10.65 22.67 17.33
C ARG A 163 -9.98 23.41 16.17
N TYR A 164 -9.42 22.67 15.21
CA TYR A 164 -8.78 23.24 14.04
C TYR A 164 -9.76 24.06 13.17
N ASP A 165 -10.97 23.54 12.96
CA ASP A 165 -12.03 24.20 12.20
C ASP A 165 -12.51 25.48 12.86
N GLU A 166 -12.50 25.59 14.20
CA GLU A 166 -12.84 26.87 14.86
C GLU A 166 -11.84 27.97 14.46
N TYR A 167 -10.56 27.62 14.34
CA TYR A 167 -9.52 28.53 13.88
C TYR A 167 -9.63 28.85 12.39
N LEU A 168 -9.96 27.88 11.53
CA LEU A 168 -10.11 28.11 10.09
C LEU A 168 -11.37 28.90 9.74
N LEU A 169 -12.48 28.59 10.41
CA LEU A 169 -13.79 29.16 10.09
C LEU A 169 -14.07 30.47 10.83
N TRP A 170 -13.15 30.98 11.66
CA TRP A 170 -13.30 32.26 12.40
C TRP A 170 -14.69 32.46 13.04
N GLY A 171 -15.32 31.37 13.52
CA GLY A 171 -16.65 31.41 14.16
C GLY A 171 -17.87 31.29 13.25
N TYR A 172 -17.74 31.02 11.95
CA TYR A 172 -18.89 30.69 11.08
C TYR A 172 -19.50 29.33 11.49
N SER A 173 -20.79 29.33 11.85
CA SER A 173 -21.45 28.24 12.58
C SER A 173 -22.21 27.22 11.72
N SER A 174 -22.26 27.38 10.40
CA SER A 174 -23.24 26.68 9.54
C SER A 174 -22.71 25.51 8.69
N VAL A 175 -21.55 24.93 9.00
CA VAL A 175 -20.99 23.82 8.20
C VAL A 175 -21.50 22.47 8.72
N LYS A 176 -22.28 21.76 7.87
CA LYS A 176 -22.95 20.48 8.19
C LYS A 176 -22.01 19.31 8.56
N GLU A 177 -20.69 19.47 8.45
CA GLU A 177 -19.69 18.41 8.67
C GLU A 177 -18.49 18.89 9.51
N ARG A 178 -18.67 19.95 10.32
CA ARG A 178 -17.59 20.51 11.15
C ARG A 178 -16.94 19.43 12.03
N GLY A 179 -15.62 19.36 11.97
CA GLY A 179 -14.81 18.39 12.70
C GLY A 179 -14.92 16.97 12.17
N ARG A 180 -15.57 16.71 11.02
CA ARG A 180 -15.63 15.36 10.44
C ARG A 180 -14.22 14.91 10.03
N PRO A 181 -13.72 13.78 10.57
CA PRO A 181 -12.42 13.26 10.19
C PRO A 181 -12.28 12.91 8.71
N ASN A 182 -11.26 13.50 8.07
CA ASN A 182 -10.71 13.08 6.78
C ASN A 182 -9.77 11.86 6.93
N ILE A 183 -10.18 10.90 7.76
CA ILE A 183 -9.42 9.70 8.08
C ILE A 183 -10.02 8.48 7.37
N VAL A 184 -9.16 7.56 6.96
CA VAL A 184 -9.54 6.21 6.54
C VAL A 184 -8.76 5.18 7.35
N PHE A 185 -9.41 4.12 7.81
CA PHE A 185 -8.73 3.10 8.61
C PHE A 185 -8.13 2.03 7.72
N LYS A 186 -6.81 1.79 7.83
CA LYS A 186 -6.18 0.67 7.14
C LYS A 186 -6.49 -0.62 7.88
N ILE A 187 -7.20 -1.51 7.20
CA ILE A 187 -7.63 -2.81 7.73
C ILE A 187 -6.75 -3.88 7.11
N ALA A 188 -6.19 -4.79 7.91
CA ALA A 188 -5.43 -5.90 7.38
C ALA A 188 -6.37 -6.96 6.76
N GLY A 189 -6.52 -6.94 5.43
CA GLY A 189 -7.29 -7.87 4.60
C GLY A 189 -6.71 -9.29 4.50
N GLY A 190 -5.78 -9.64 5.38
CA GLY A 190 -5.22 -10.98 5.53
C GLY A 190 -6.08 -11.93 6.35
N TYR A 191 -7.16 -11.46 6.99
CA TYR A 191 -8.00 -12.25 7.89
C TYR A 191 -9.49 -12.16 7.52
N PRO A 192 -10.30 -13.20 7.81
CA PRO A 192 -11.75 -13.16 7.60
C PRO A 192 -12.45 -11.98 8.29
N ALA A 193 -11.96 -11.59 9.49
CA ALA A 193 -12.50 -10.47 10.26
C ALA A 193 -12.48 -9.13 9.49
N ALA A 194 -11.59 -8.97 8.51
CA ALA A 194 -11.50 -7.75 7.71
C ALA A 194 -12.80 -7.44 6.97
N ILE A 195 -13.58 -8.46 6.58
CA ILE A 195 -14.87 -8.30 5.91
C ILE A 195 -15.86 -7.55 6.83
N GLU A 196 -15.99 -8.03 8.07
CA GLU A 196 -16.89 -7.44 9.08
C GLU A 196 -16.44 -6.05 9.49
N ILE A 197 -15.13 -5.85 9.73
CA ILE A 197 -14.57 -4.54 10.09
C ILE A 197 -14.84 -3.51 8.97
N THR A 198 -14.60 -3.91 7.72
CA THR A 198 -14.80 -3.04 6.54
C THR A 198 -16.25 -2.61 6.43
N SER A 199 -17.17 -3.57 6.39
CA SER A 199 -18.60 -3.29 6.26
C SER A 199 -19.11 -2.45 7.44
N SER A 200 -18.68 -2.76 8.66
CA SER A 200 -19.13 -2.06 9.86
C SER A 200 -18.69 -0.60 9.88
N LEU A 201 -17.41 -0.30 9.62
CA LEU A 201 -16.92 1.08 9.55
C LEU A 201 -17.59 1.86 8.42
N ASN A 202 -17.70 1.25 7.23
CA ASN A 202 -18.33 1.91 6.10
C ASN A 202 -19.84 2.17 6.32
N SER A 203 -20.54 1.34 7.10
CA SER A 203 -21.94 1.57 7.52
C SER A 203 -22.13 2.79 8.42
N LEU A 204 -21.06 3.25 9.07
CA LEU A 204 -21.01 4.48 9.86
C LEU A 204 -20.56 5.69 9.01
N GLY A 205 -20.33 5.51 7.72
CA GLY A 205 -19.78 6.54 6.82
C GLY A 205 -18.27 6.77 6.99
N ILE A 206 -17.58 5.93 7.76
CA ILE A 206 -16.13 6.01 7.99
C ILE A 206 -15.41 5.30 6.84
N GLY A 207 -14.38 5.93 6.28
CA GLY A 207 -13.63 5.36 5.17
C GLY A 207 -12.66 4.26 5.61
N THR A 208 -12.37 3.34 4.70
CA THR A 208 -11.51 2.18 4.95
C THR A 208 -10.44 2.09 3.87
N ASN A 209 -9.29 1.56 4.22
CA ASN A 209 -8.20 1.30 3.29
C ASN A 209 -7.72 -0.15 3.51
N ASN A 210 -8.37 -1.10 2.84
CA ASN A 210 -8.00 -2.49 3.00
C ASN A 210 -6.61 -2.72 2.45
N THR A 211 -5.71 -3.26 3.26
CA THR A 211 -4.30 -3.48 2.95
C THR A 211 -3.90 -4.90 3.32
N VAL A 212 -2.67 -5.33 3.02
CA VAL A 212 -2.29 -6.75 3.15
C VAL A 212 -3.18 -7.62 2.24
N THR A 213 -3.58 -7.04 1.10
CA THR A 213 -4.30 -7.71 0.02
C THR A 213 -3.38 -7.83 -1.19
N TYR A 214 -3.40 -9.02 -1.79
CA TYR A 214 -2.47 -9.40 -2.86
C TYR A 214 -3.17 -10.09 -4.02
N THR A 215 -4.44 -10.44 -3.84
CA THR A 215 -5.15 -11.36 -4.72
C THR A 215 -6.47 -10.74 -5.16
N VAL A 216 -6.87 -11.03 -6.39
CA VAL A 216 -8.15 -10.58 -6.95
C VAL A 216 -9.30 -11.10 -6.07
N ALA A 217 -9.20 -12.33 -5.55
CA ALA A 217 -10.22 -12.90 -4.67
C ALA A 217 -10.37 -12.13 -3.34
N GLN A 218 -9.27 -11.69 -2.71
CA GLN A 218 -9.31 -10.84 -1.52
C GLN A 218 -9.94 -9.48 -1.85
N GLU A 219 -9.39 -8.79 -2.84
CA GLU A 219 -9.77 -7.43 -3.21
C GLU A 219 -11.25 -7.34 -3.62
N VAL A 220 -11.75 -8.28 -4.44
CA VAL A 220 -13.17 -8.35 -4.82
C VAL A 220 -14.07 -8.52 -3.61
N THR A 221 -13.68 -9.38 -2.65
CA THR A 221 -14.50 -9.63 -1.46
C THR A 221 -14.62 -8.39 -0.59
N LEU A 222 -13.50 -7.70 -0.40
CA LEU A 222 -13.40 -6.55 0.48
C LEU A 222 -14.02 -5.29 -0.14
N ILE A 223 -13.92 -5.12 -1.46
CA ILE A 223 -14.68 -4.09 -2.19
C ILE A 223 -16.18 -4.34 -2.06
N MET A 224 -16.65 -5.58 -2.18
CA MET A 224 -18.07 -5.90 -1.99
C MET A 224 -18.53 -5.60 -0.55
N ALA A 225 -17.72 -5.93 0.46
CA ALA A 225 -18.02 -5.58 1.86
C ALA A 225 -18.09 -4.06 2.07
N ALA A 226 -17.18 -3.30 1.46
CA ALA A 226 -17.22 -1.84 1.51
C ALA A 226 -18.48 -1.27 0.82
N MET A 227 -18.85 -1.82 -0.34
CA MET A 227 -20.09 -1.44 -1.03
C MET A 227 -21.33 -1.68 -0.17
N GLU A 228 -21.41 -2.83 0.52
CA GLU A 228 -22.53 -3.17 1.41
C GLU A 228 -22.62 -2.20 2.60
N GLY A 229 -21.51 -1.95 3.28
CA GLY A 229 -21.45 -0.98 4.38
C GLY A 229 -21.83 0.43 3.91
N MET A 230 -21.22 0.92 2.82
CA MET A 230 -21.55 2.25 2.29
C MET A 230 -23.01 2.37 1.84
N ALA A 231 -23.59 1.31 1.27
CA ALA A 231 -25.01 1.31 0.91
C ALA A 231 -25.91 1.48 2.15
N GLU A 232 -25.53 0.90 3.29
CA GLU A 232 -26.24 1.11 4.56
C GLU A 232 -26.09 2.56 5.06
N ALA A 233 -24.89 3.14 4.98
CA ALA A 233 -24.67 4.54 5.35
C ALA A 233 -25.51 5.50 4.49
N VAL A 234 -25.53 5.29 3.17
CA VAL A 234 -26.33 6.11 2.23
C VAL A 234 -27.82 6.06 2.55
N LYS A 235 -28.36 4.87 2.87
CA LYS A 235 -29.76 4.74 3.31
C LYS A 235 -30.09 5.50 4.58
N LYS A 236 -29.11 5.67 5.47
CA LYS A 236 -29.23 6.50 6.68
C LYS A 236 -29.06 8.00 6.39
N GLY A 237 -28.86 8.39 5.14
CA GLY A 237 -28.58 9.76 4.73
C GLY A 237 -27.15 10.20 5.02
N ILE A 238 -26.24 9.26 5.31
CA ILE A 238 -24.83 9.53 5.60
C ILE A 238 -24.05 9.45 4.28
N ILE A 239 -23.34 10.53 3.93
CA ILE A 239 -22.43 10.53 2.78
C ILE A 239 -21.21 9.67 3.15
N PRO A 240 -20.87 8.61 2.40
CA PRO A 240 -19.68 7.81 2.69
C PRO A 240 -18.39 8.58 2.42
N THR A 241 -17.40 8.37 3.29
CA THR A 241 -16.00 8.73 3.02
C THR A 241 -15.38 7.75 2.03
N GLN A 242 -14.45 8.25 1.22
CA GLN A 242 -13.63 7.46 0.28
C GLN A 242 -13.08 6.19 0.95
N VAL A 243 -13.12 5.10 0.20
CA VAL A 243 -12.48 3.84 0.54
C VAL A 243 -11.41 3.50 -0.50
N TYR A 244 -10.43 2.72 -0.05
CA TYR A 244 -9.32 2.25 -0.87
C TYR A 244 -9.18 0.74 -0.71
N GLU A 245 -8.91 0.05 -1.82
CA GLU A 245 -8.49 -1.34 -1.83
C GLU A 245 -7.02 -1.40 -2.27
N THR A 246 -6.11 -1.58 -1.31
CA THR A 246 -4.67 -1.51 -1.53
C THR A 246 -4.11 -2.80 -2.10
N ASN A 247 -3.83 -2.81 -3.40
CA ASN A 247 -3.05 -3.88 -4.02
C ASN A 247 -1.57 -3.76 -3.62
N MET A 248 -1.06 -4.68 -2.79
CA MET A 248 0.36 -4.72 -2.41
C MET A 248 1.21 -5.47 -3.44
N GLY A 249 1.05 -5.11 -4.72
CA GLY A 249 1.61 -5.82 -5.87
C GLY A 249 3.12 -6.04 -5.80
N GLY A 250 3.90 -5.02 -5.45
CA GLY A 250 5.36 -5.17 -5.39
C GLY A 250 5.87 -6.11 -4.28
N ARG A 251 5.04 -6.41 -3.25
CA ARG A 251 5.33 -7.45 -2.25
C ARG A 251 4.92 -8.84 -2.74
N LEU A 252 3.85 -8.95 -3.55
CA LEU A 252 3.51 -10.18 -4.26
C LEU A 252 4.63 -10.57 -5.23
N GLU A 253 5.16 -9.62 -5.99
CA GLU A 253 6.30 -9.84 -6.90
C GLU A 253 7.54 -10.31 -6.15
N SER A 254 7.89 -9.66 -5.03
CA SER A 254 8.97 -10.12 -4.14
C SER A 254 8.74 -11.56 -3.69
N HIS A 255 7.53 -11.90 -3.25
CA HIS A 255 7.21 -13.24 -2.78
C HIS A 255 7.32 -14.32 -3.87
N ILE A 256 6.74 -14.08 -5.04
CA ILE A 256 6.80 -15.02 -6.18
C ILE A 256 8.25 -15.23 -6.60
N ARG A 257 9.05 -14.15 -6.65
CA ARG A 257 10.48 -14.22 -6.96
C ARG A 257 11.24 -15.12 -5.99
N GLU A 258 11.00 -14.96 -4.68
CA GLU A 258 11.63 -15.79 -3.65
C GLU A 258 11.29 -17.28 -3.84
N VAL A 259 10.00 -17.61 -4.03
CA VAL A 259 9.53 -18.99 -4.20
C VAL A 259 10.12 -19.64 -5.44
N GLU A 260 10.14 -18.93 -6.57
CA GLU A 260 10.73 -19.47 -7.81
C GLU A 260 12.26 -19.56 -7.73
N ALA A 261 12.93 -18.59 -7.08
CA ALA A 261 14.37 -18.67 -6.83
C ALA A 261 14.72 -19.87 -5.96
N GLU A 262 13.98 -20.10 -4.86
CA GLU A 262 14.14 -21.25 -3.97
C GLU A 262 14.04 -22.57 -4.75
N LYS A 263 13.00 -22.71 -5.57
CA LYS A 263 12.77 -23.88 -6.41
C LYS A 263 13.93 -24.11 -7.39
N ILE A 264 14.32 -23.08 -8.14
CA ILE A 264 15.39 -23.18 -9.14
C ILE A 264 16.74 -23.52 -8.49
N VAL A 265 17.03 -22.96 -7.31
CA VAL A 265 18.26 -23.23 -6.55
C VAL A 265 18.25 -24.66 -6.01
N LEU A 266 17.15 -25.12 -5.42
CA LEU A 266 17.02 -26.50 -4.93
C LEU A 266 17.19 -27.52 -6.07
N ASP A 267 16.52 -27.32 -7.20
CA ASP A 267 16.64 -28.18 -8.38
C ASP A 267 18.09 -28.23 -8.90
N ALA A 268 18.80 -27.10 -8.87
CA ALA A 268 20.20 -27.02 -9.29
C ALA A 268 21.13 -27.73 -8.29
N LEU A 269 20.89 -27.57 -6.99
CA LEU A 269 21.65 -28.26 -5.94
C LEU A 269 21.47 -29.77 -6.03
N GLU A 270 20.23 -30.26 -6.24
CA GLU A 270 19.96 -31.69 -6.39
C GLU A 270 20.82 -32.33 -7.50
N LYS A 271 20.98 -31.63 -8.62
CA LYS A 271 21.83 -32.05 -9.74
C LYS A 271 23.33 -31.94 -9.47
N ALA A 272 23.75 -31.11 -8.52
CA ALA A 272 25.15 -30.85 -8.23
C ALA A 272 25.86 -31.94 -7.39
N GLY A 273 25.13 -32.93 -6.85
CA GLY A 273 25.70 -34.08 -6.14
C GLY A 273 26.53 -33.69 -4.90
N GLY A 274 27.80 -34.12 -4.83
CA GLY A 274 28.69 -33.84 -3.69
C GLY A 274 29.15 -32.39 -3.55
N ARG A 275 28.92 -31.53 -4.56
CA ARG A 275 29.34 -30.11 -4.56
C ARG A 275 28.30 -29.15 -3.97
N LYS A 276 27.20 -29.68 -3.40
CA LYS A 276 26.06 -28.89 -2.89
C LYS A 276 26.47 -27.80 -1.91
N GLU A 277 27.23 -28.16 -0.87
CA GLU A 277 27.60 -27.21 0.19
C GLU A 277 28.54 -26.12 -0.33
N GLU A 278 29.51 -26.48 -1.17
CA GLU A 278 30.45 -25.54 -1.78
C GLU A 278 29.73 -24.52 -2.66
N LEU A 279 28.84 -24.99 -3.56
CA LEU A 279 28.09 -24.12 -4.45
C LEU A 279 27.12 -23.21 -3.70
N LEU A 280 26.45 -23.73 -2.68
CA LEU A 280 25.55 -22.94 -1.84
C LEU A 280 26.31 -21.84 -1.07
N LEU A 281 27.47 -22.16 -0.52
CA LEU A 281 28.31 -21.17 0.17
C LEU A 281 28.82 -20.10 -0.79
N ARG A 282 29.16 -20.47 -2.04
CA ARG A 282 29.57 -19.51 -3.08
C ARG A 282 28.43 -18.56 -3.45
N LEU A 283 27.22 -19.09 -3.65
CA LEU A 283 26.02 -18.28 -3.89
C LEU A 283 25.77 -17.32 -2.72
N ALA A 284 25.80 -17.84 -1.49
CA ALA A 284 25.60 -17.03 -0.28
C ALA A 284 26.64 -15.90 -0.16
N LYS A 285 27.92 -16.16 -0.47
CA LYS A 285 28.95 -15.11 -0.52
C LYS A 285 28.67 -14.05 -1.56
N GLY A 286 28.29 -14.46 -2.78
CA GLY A 286 27.95 -13.53 -3.86
C GLY A 286 26.74 -12.64 -3.56
N LEU A 287 25.80 -13.15 -2.75
CA LEU A 287 24.61 -12.41 -2.30
C LEU A 287 24.79 -11.68 -0.95
N GLY A 288 25.93 -11.82 -0.28
CA GLY A 288 26.15 -11.28 1.07
C GLY A 288 25.30 -11.93 2.15
N ALA A 289 24.88 -13.19 1.96
CA ALA A 289 23.95 -13.94 2.79
C ALA A 289 24.61 -15.10 3.57
N THR A 290 25.91 -15.04 3.85
CA THR A 290 26.65 -16.14 4.50
C THR A 290 26.10 -16.52 5.87
N LYS A 291 25.60 -15.55 6.65
CA LYS A 291 24.96 -15.80 7.95
C LYS A 291 23.79 -16.78 7.85
N GLU A 292 23.01 -16.73 6.77
CA GLU A 292 21.85 -17.62 6.59
C GLU A 292 22.28 -19.09 6.43
N VAL A 293 23.45 -19.33 5.82
CA VAL A 293 24.05 -20.68 5.68
C VAL A 293 24.56 -21.21 7.02
N GLU A 294 25.04 -20.34 7.89
CA GLU A 294 25.62 -20.68 9.20
C GLU A 294 24.54 -20.95 10.26
N THR A 295 23.39 -20.29 10.13
CA THR A 295 22.35 -20.27 11.18
C THR A 295 21.46 -21.52 11.18
N SER A 296 21.24 -22.15 10.03
CA SER A 296 20.40 -23.36 9.92
C SER A 296 21.21 -24.60 9.61
N LYS A 297 20.76 -25.77 10.08
CA LYS A 297 21.29 -27.08 9.63
C LYS A 297 20.50 -27.66 8.47
N ASP A 298 19.27 -27.18 8.24
CA ASP A 298 18.40 -27.65 7.17
C ASP A 298 18.71 -26.93 5.84
N LEU A 299 18.87 -27.70 4.76
CA LEU A 299 19.23 -27.17 3.45
C LEU A 299 18.14 -26.24 2.89
N ARG A 300 16.86 -26.58 3.06
CA ARG A 300 15.76 -25.78 2.52
C ARG A 300 15.66 -24.45 3.24
N GLU A 301 15.82 -24.43 4.56
CA GLU A 301 15.86 -23.19 5.34
C GLU A 301 17.04 -22.30 4.94
N LYS A 302 18.23 -22.88 4.68
CA LYS A 302 19.38 -22.11 4.15
C LYS A 302 19.03 -21.45 2.81
N VAL A 303 18.49 -22.23 1.86
CA VAL A 303 18.13 -21.73 0.53
C VAL A 303 17.07 -20.64 0.63
N ARG A 304 16.03 -20.84 1.45
CA ARG A 304 15.00 -19.83 1.73
C ARG A 304 15.59 -18.52 2.25
N GLY A 305 16.50 -18.59 3.23
CA GLY A 305 17.16 -17.40 3.77
C GLY A 305 17.94 -16.63 2.71
N ILE A 306 18.76 -17.33 1.91
CA ILE A 306 19.59 -16.73 0.86
C ILE A 306 18.75 -16.16 -0.30
N CYS A 307 17.68 -16.84 -0.68
CA CYS A 307 16.79 -16.42 -1.77
C CYS A 307 15.80 -15.33 -1.37
N SER A 308 15.74 -14.95 -0.08
CA SER A 308 14.87 -13.88 0.39
C SER A 308 15.17 -12.55 -0.32
N PHE A 309 14.15 -11.72 -0.49
CA PHE A 309 14.22 -10.42 -1.17
C PHE A 309 15.21 -9.46 -0.51
N LYS A 310 15.53 -9.67 0.77
CA LYS A 310 16.59 -8.96 1.50
C LYS A 310 17.94 -9.09 0.79
N TYR A 311 18.26 -10.26 0.25
CA TYR A 311 19.54 -10.57 -0.40
C TYR A 311 19.42 -10.67 -1.92
N LEU A 312 18.34 -11.25 -2.43
CA LEU A 312 18.10 -11.46 -3.85
C LEU A 312 16.96 -10.56 -4.36
N LYS A 313 17.31 -9.34 -4.81
CA LYS A 313 16.32 -8.36 -5.28
C LYS A 313 15.82 -8.59 -6.71
N SER A 314 16.56 -9.33 -7.52
CA SER A 314 16.27 -9.66 -8.92
C SER A 314 16.82 -11.04 -9.26
N LEU A 315 16.13 -11.80 -10.11
CA LEU A 315 16.63 -13.07 -10.65
C LEU A 315 17.82 -12.86 -11.61
N GLU A 316 18.02 -11.65 -12.11
CA GLU A 316 19.16 -11.28 -12.96
C GLU A 316 20.44 -11.02 -12.15
N ASN A 317 20.47 -11.37 -10.86
CA ASN A 317 21.66 -11.21 -10.05
C ASN A 317 22.79 -12.12 -10.56
N GLU A 318 23.95 -11.52 -10.78
CA GLU A 318 25.12 -12.20 -11.35
C GLU A 318 25.56 -13.44 -10.54
N ALA A 319 25.46 -13.39 -9.22
CA ALA A 319 25.82 -14.52 -8.36
C ALA A 319 24.88 -15.72 -8.56
N LEU A 320 23.58 -15.47 -8.78
CA LEU A 320 22.61 -16.52 -9.09
C LEU A 320 22.86 -17.10 -10.48
N ILE A 321 23.13 -16.24 -11.46
CA ILE A 321 23.44 -16.66 -12.84
C ILE A 321 24.67 -17.56 -12.86
N ASP A 322 25.76 -17.14 -12.20
CA ASP A 322 27.00 -17.92 -12.06
C ASP A 322 26.76 -19.27 -11.39
N PHE A 323 25.99 -19.26 -10.31
CA PHE A 323 25.63 -20.47 -9.58
C PHE A 323 24.89 -21.47 -10.49
N LEU A 324 23.89 -21.01 -11.23
CA LEU A 324 23.08 -21.89 -12.09
C LEU A 324 23.86 -22.39 -13.31
N ALA A 325 24.67 -21.55 -13.95
CA ALA A 325 25.54 -21.97 -15.04
C ALA A 325 26.52 -23.07 -14.56
N GLY A 326 27.15 -22.87 -13.40
CA GLY A 326 28.07 -23.84 -12.80
C GLY A 326 27.40 -25.15 -12.33
N ALA A 327 26.16 -25.08 -11.86
CA ALA A 327 25.42 -26.24 -11.37
C ALA A 327 24.77 -27.07 -12.48
N LYS A 328 24.25 -26.42 -13.54
CA LYS A 328 23.51 -27.07 -14.64
C LYS A 328 24.38 -27.40 -15.86
N GLY A 329 25.61 -26.88 -15.95
CA GLY A 329 26.46 -27.02 -17.14
C GLY A 329 25.94 -26.28 -18.36
N THR A 330 25.04 -25.31 -18.15
CA THR A 330 24.43 -24.45 -19.15
C THR A 330 25.26 -23.16 -19.31
N SER A 331 25.23 -22.53 -20.49
CA SER A 331 25.93 -21.26 -20.68
C SER A 331 25.33 -20.14 -19.84
N ARG A 332 26.15 -19.14 -19.49
CA ARG A 332 25.73 -17.96 -18.73
C ARG A 332 24.62 -17.20 -19.46
N GLU A 333 24.75 -17.09 -20.78
CA GLU A 333 23.85 -16.35 -21.66
C GLU A 333 22.45 -16.98 -21.69
N GLU A 334 22.36 -18.32 -21.74
CA GLU A 334 21.08 -19.04 -21.73
C GLU A 334 20.38 -18.94 -20.37
N VAL A 335 21.16 -19.00 -19.27
CA VAL A 335 20.65 -18.78 -17.91
C VAL A 335 20.10 -17.36 -17.78
N LEU A 336 20.88 -16.35 -18.17
CA LEU A 336 20.46 -14.95 -18.13
C LEU A 336 19.18 -14.73 -18.94
N ALA A 337 19.12 -15.21 -20.19
CA ALA A 337 17.93 -15.05 -21.02
C ALA A 337 16.67 -15.66 -20.37
N THR A 338 16.81 -16.82 -19.72
CA THR A 338 15.71 -17.48 -19.01
C THR A 338 15.27 -16.70 -17.78
N LEU A 339 16.23 -16.27 -16.94
CA LEU A 339 15.93 -15.52 -15.72
C LEU A 339 15.39 -14.13 -16.01
N SER A 340 15.92 -13.42 -17.01
CA SER A 340 15.41 -12.12 -17.44
C SER A 340 13.96 -12.19 -17.91
N LYS A 341 13.60 -13.23 -18.66
CA LYS A 341 12.21 -13.43 -19.09
C LYS A 341 11.30 -13.68 -17.88
N MET A 342 11.72 -14.54 -16.96
CA MET A 342 10.98 -14.82 -15.73
C MET A 342 10.86 -13.59 -14.82
N GLU A 343 11.93 -12.80 -14.67
CA GLU A 343 11.95 -11.56 -13.91
C GLU A 343 10.98 -10.52 -14.50
N GLY A 344 10.97 -10.39 -15.84
CA GLY A 344 10.02 -9.54 -16.56
C GLY A 344 8.57 -9.97 -16.34
N ASP A 345 8.29 -11.27 -16.43
CA ASP A 345 6.97 -11.83 -16.18
C ASP A 345 6.53 -11.61 -14.72
N ILE A 346 7.36 -12.01 -13.75
CA ILE A 346 7.08 -11.83 -12.31
C ILE A 346 6.87 -10.34 -12.00
N GLY A 347 7.64 -9.46 -12.62
CA GLY A 347 7.48 -8.02 -12.52
C GLY A 347 6.14 -7.50 -13.03
N MET A 348 5.32 -8.28 -13.72
CA MET A 348 3.96 -7.88 -14.10
C MET A 348 2.90 -8.35 -13.11
N ALA A 349 3.24 -9.23 -12.16
CA ALA A 349 2.25 -9.91 -11.33
C ALA A 349 1.33 -8.97 -10.55
N GLY A 350 1.92 -7.99 -9.84
CA GLY A 350 1.14 -7.02 -9.07
C GLY A 350 0.26 -6.13 -9.95
N THR A 351 0.83 -5.65 -11.07
CA THR A 351 0.09 -4.84 -12.06
C THR A 351 -1.09 -5.61 -12.63
N LEU A 352 -0.92 -6.88 -12.99
CA LEU A 352 -1.98 -7.71 -13.56
C LEU A 352 -3.12 -7.95 -12.56
N VAL A 353 -2.83 -8.15 -11.27
CA VAL A 353 -3.86 -8.24 -10.23
C VAL A 353 -4.65 -6.93 -10.15
N ALA A 354 -3.97 -5.77 -10.04
CA ALA A 354 -4.63 -4.47 -9.98
C ALA A 354 -5.48 -4.18 -11.23
N GLN A 355 -4.98 -4.49 -12.42
CA GLN A 355 -5.72 -4.34 -13.68
C GLN A 355 -6.97 -5.22 -13.71
N ARG A 356 -6.87 -6.48 -13.28
CA ARG A 356 -8.01 -7.40 -13.24
C ARG A 356 -9.06 -6.96 -12.22
N THR A 357 -8.66 -6.55 -11.03
CA THR A 357 -9.60 -5.98 -10.03
C THR A 357 -10.27 -4.73 -10.59
N TYR A 358 -9.51 -3.82 -11.22
CA TYR A 358 -10.06 -2.63 -11.85
C TYR A 358 -11.07 -2.97 -12.95
N GLU A 359 -10.75 -3.93 -13.83
CA GLU A 359 -11.63 -4.40 -14.89
C GLU A 359 -12.95 -4.94 -14.35
N ILE A 360 -12.92 -5.71 -13.25
CA ILE A 360 -14.10 -6.31 -12.64
C ILE A 360 -15.09 -5.25 -12.17
N PHE A 361 -14.63 -4.13 -11.61
CA PHE A 361 -15.49 -3.11 -11.00
C PHE A 361 -15.74 -1.87 -11.85
N PHE A 362 -14.69 -1.35 -12.50
CA PHE A 362 -14.64 0.02 -13.00
C PHE A 362 -14.48 0.14 -14.51
N SER A 363 -14.36 -0.99 -15.23
CA SER A 363 -14.43 -0.95 -16.69
C SER A 363 -15.76 -0.33 -17.15
N PRO A 364 -15.79 0.37 -18.30
CA PRO A 364 -17.04 0.90 -18.87
C PRO A 364 -18.15 -0.14 -18.99
N GLU A 365 -17.77 -1.40 -19.24
CA GLU A 365 -18.68 -2.54 -19.41
C GLU A 365 -19.24 -3.07 -18.09
N ASN A 366 -18.43 -3.11 -17.02
CA ASN A 366 -18.83 -3.71 -15.75
C ASN A 366 -19.40 -2.71 -14.74
N ARG A 367 -19.00 -1.44 -14.79
CA ARG A 367 -19.49 -0.42 -13.86
C ARG A 367 -21.03 -0.32 -13.82
N PRO A 368 -21.76 -0.24 -14.95
CA PRO A 368 -23.23 -0.19 -14.93
C PRO A 368 -23.89 -1.44 -14.29
N LYS A 369 -23.21 -2.59 -14.34
CA LYS A 369 -23.69 -3.83 -13.73
C LYS A 369 -23.62 -3.76 -12.20
N TRP A 370 -22.55 -3.19 -11.66
CA TRP A 370 -22.44 -2.91 -10.22
C TRP A 370 -23.48 -1.91 -9.75
N VAL A 371 -23.75 -0.84 -10.52
CA VAL A 371 -24.85 0.10 -10.24
C VAL A 371 -26.17 -0.65 -10.18
N SER A 372 -26.48 -1.48 -11.19
CA SER A 372 -27.68 -2.30 -11.20
C SER A 372 -27.74 -3.29 -10.03
N TYR A 373 -26.61 -3.88 -9.65
CA TYR A 373 -26.52 -4.79 -8.52
C TYR A 373 -26.88 -4.09 -7.22
N LEU A 374 -26.27 -2.93 -6.93
CA LEU A 374 -26.57 -2.15 -5.71
C LEU A 374 -28.03 -1.69 -5.66
N ARG A 375 -28.61 -1.28 -6.80
CA ARG A 375 -30.03 -0.93 -6.87
C ARG A 375 -30.93 -2.11 -6.54
N LYS A 376 -30.64 -3.29 -7.09
CA LYS A 376 -31.47 -4.50 -6.88
C LYS A 376 -31.27 -5.13 -5.51
N ARG A 377 -30.01 -5.31 -5.10
CA ARG A 377 -29.62 -6.01 -3.87
C ARG A 377 -29.76 -5.14 -2.64
N CYS A 378 -29.34 -3.88 -2.74
CA CYS A 378 -29.34 -2.94 -1.64
C CYS A 378 -30.53 -1.96 -1.73
N GLY A 379 -31.31 -1.90 -2.80
CA GLY A 379 -32.48 -1.00 -2.86
C GLY A 379 -32.12 0.48 -2.93
N LEU A 380 -30.92 0.81 -3.44
CA LEU A 380 -30.48 2.19 -3.63
C LEU A 380 -31.14 2.82 -4.87
N ARG A 381 -31.26 4.14 -4.89
CA ARG A 381 -31.49 4.90 -6.12
C ARG A 381 -30.26 4.86 -7.04
N ALA A 382 -30.41 5.31 -8.27
CA ALA A 382 -29.31 5.31 -9.24
C ALA A 382 -28.17 6.25 -8.82
N ASP A 383 -28.49 7.47 -8.39
CA ASP A 383 -27.53 8.46 -7.86
C ASP A 383 -26.80 7.95 -6.62
N GLU A 384 -27.51 7.26 -5.73
CA GLU A 384 -26.94 6.65 -4.51
C GLU A 384 -26.00 5.49 -4.84
N ALA A 385 -26.35 4.64 -5.80
CA ALA A 385 -25.50 3.54 -6.24
C ALA A 385 -24.23 4.05 -6.95
N GLU A 386 -24.35 5.09 -7.77
CA GLU A 386 -23.19 5.75 -8.39
C GLU A 386 -22.28 6.38 -7.33
N LEU A 387 -22.84 7.04 -6.31
CA LEU A 387 -22.08 7.59 -5.18
C LEU A 387 -21.25 6.51 -4.48
N VAL A 388 -21.85 5.34 -4.19
CA VAL A 388 -21.11 4.22 -3.56
C VAL A 388 -19.93 3.78 -4.42
N ILE A 389 -20.11 3.63 -5.74
CA ILE A 389 -19.04 3.19 -6.64
C ILE A 389 -17.97 4.27 -6.80
N ASP A 390 -18.35 5.54 -6.86
CA ASP A 390 -17.42 6.67 -6.97
C ASP A 390 -16.53 6.87 -5.75
N ARG A 391 -16.91 6.27 -4.62
CA ARG A 391 -16.15 6.32 -3.37
C ARG A 391 -15.10 5.22 -3.24
N ILE A 392 -14.87 4.40 -4.26
CA ILE A 392 -13.94 3.25 -4.18
C ILE A 392 -12.78 3.48 -5.14
N ASP A 393 -11.56 3.48 -4.62
CA ASP A 393 -10.35 3.53 -5.44
C ASP A 393 -9.56 2.23 -5.27
N VAL A 394 -9.11 1.63 -6.38
CA VAL A 394 -8.00 0.67 -6.32
C VAL A 394 -6.71 1.43 -6.01
N LEU A 395 -5.87 0.89 -5.14
CA LEU A 395 -4.68 1.56 -4.64
C LEU A 395 -3.42 0.68 -4.80
N PRO A 396 -2.73 0.74 -5.95
CA PRO A 396 -1.45 0.05 -6.13
C PRO A 396 -0.37 0.62 -5.21
N ALA A 397 0.27 -0.26 -4.43
CA ALA A 397 1.24 0.09 -3.41
C ALA A 397 2.46 -0.84 -3.36
N SER A 398 3.40 -0.55 -2.46
CA SER A 398 4.65 -1.32 -2.26
C SER A 398 5.50 -1.48 -3.52
N LYS A 399 5.47 -0.47 -4.39
CA LYS A 399 6.03 -0.51 -5.74
C LYS A 399 7.54 -0.71 -5.76
N ARG A 400 8.02 -1.44 -6.75
CA ARG A 400 9.43 -1.83 -6.92
C ARG A 400 10.07 -1.18 -8.13
N LYS A 401 9.30 -0.75 -9.13
CA LYS A 401 9.81 -0.17 -10.38
C LYS A 401 8.86 0.89 -10.95
N PRO A 402 9.36 1.91 -11.67
CA PRO A 402 8.53 3.01 -12.17
C PRO A 402 7.27 2.58 -12.95
N ASN A 403 7.37 1.48 -13.69
CA ASN A 403 6.24 0.94 -14.44
C ASN A 403 5.06 0.50 -13.56
N ASP A 404 5.27 0.21 -12.28
CA ASP A 404 4.17 -0.08 -11.34
C ASP A 404 3.26 1.13 -11.15
N THR A 405 3.78 2.35 -11.36
CA THR A 405 2.98 3.58 -11.42
C THR A 405 2.43 3.79 -12.82
N PHE A 406 3.29 3.76 -13.83
CA PHE A 406 2.86 4.13 -15.19
C PHE A 406 1.86 3.17 -15.83
N LEU A 407 1.87 1.88 -15.46
CA LEU A 407 0.95 0.87 -16.00
C LEU A 407 -0.37 0.74 -15.23
N THR A 408 -0.52 1.50 -14.14
CA THR A 408 -1.73 1.51 -13.31
C THR A 408 -2.39 2.89 -13.26
N LEU A 409 -2.08 3.77 -14.22
CA LEU A 409 -2.74 5.07 -14.31
C LEU A 409 -4.19 4.87 -14.77
N ALA A 410 -5.12 5.50 -14.06
CA ALA A 410 -6.52 5.54 -14.43
C ALA A 410 -7.17 6.88 -14.06
N ARG A 411 -8.03 7.38 -14.95
CA ARG A 411 -8.73 8.66 -14.76
C ARG A 411 -9.76 8.63 -13.63
N LYS A 412 -10.25 7.45 -13.24
CA LYS A 412 -11.30 7.24 -12.22
C LYS A 412 -10.99 6.01 -11.39
N ASN A 413 -11.46 6.00 -10.13
CA ASN A 413 -11.42 4.84 -9.23
C ASN A 413 -10.00 4.28 -9.01
N MET A 414 -9.00 5.16 -8.93
CA MET A 414 -7.59 4.80 -8.82
C MET A 414 -6.80 5.89 -8.10
N THR A 415 -6.11 5.48 -7.03
CA THR A 415 -5.14 6.32 -6.32
C THR A 415 -3.83 5.56 -6.18
N ASN A 416 -2.75 6.08 -6.76
CA ASN A 416 -1.44 5.44 -6.66
C ASN A 416 -0.69 5.91 -5.40
N THR A 417 -0.23 5.00 -4.53
CA THR A 417 0.57 5.39 -3.33
C THR A 417 2.03 5.02 -3.43
N GLU A 418 2.89 5.92 -2.95
CA GLU A 418 4.31 5.84 -3.26
C GLU A 418 5.20 6.33 -2.13
N PHE A 419 6.27 5.58 -1.85
CA PHE A 419 7.37 6.02 -1.02
C PHE A 419 8.21 7.10 -1.71
N PRO A 420 8.90 7.97 -0.96
CA PRO A 420 9.74 9.02 -1.54
C PRO A 420 10.81 8.52 -2.53
N ASP A 421 11.43 7.37 -2.27
CA ASP A 421 12.43 6.77 -3.16
C ASP A 421 11.81 6.32 -4.49
N HIS A 422 10.59 5.79 -4.45
CA HIS A 422 9.85 5.41 -5.66
C HIS A 422 9.44 6.63 -6.46
N GLN A 423 8.96 7.69 -5.80
CA GLN A 423 8.62 8.97 -6.44
C GLN A 423 9.81 9.51 -7.24
N GLN A 424 11.02 9.48 -6.65
CA GLN A 424 12.26 9.88 -7.31
C GLN A 424 12.57 9.00 -8.53
N ARG A 425 12.44 7.67 -8.42
CA ARG A 425 12.68 6.74 -9.54
C ARG A 425 11.71 6.95 -10.70
N VAL A 426 10.45 7.28 -10.44
CA VAL A 426 9.47 7.64 -11.47
C VAL A 426 9.85 8.95 -12.15
N LEU A 427 10.26 9.97 -11.38
CA LEU A 427 10.73 11.23 -11.93
C LEU A 427 11.94 11.01 -12.84
N GLU A 428 12.93 10.23 -12.42
CA GLU A 428 14.10 9.88 -13.22
C GLU A 428 13.72 9.11 -14.48
N ALA A 429 12.82 8.12 -14.38
CA ALA A 429 12.32 7.40 -15.54
C ALA A 429 11.63 8.32 -16.56
N SER A 430 10.86 9.31 -16.09
CA SER A 430 10.20 10.30 -16.94
C SER A 430 11.15 11.26 -17.67
N ARG A 431 12.41 11.32 -17.23
CA ARG A 431 13.46 12.18 -17.81
C ARG A 431 14.35 11.44 -18.82
N LYS A 432 14.19 10.13 -18.97
CA LYS A 432 14.94 9.34 -19.95
C LYS A 432 14.50 9.71 -21.37
N GLU A 433 15.45 9.67 -22.31
CA GLU A 433 15.17 9.89 -23.72
C GLU A 433 14.12 8.87 -24.23
N GLY A 434 13.19 9.34 -25.06
CA GLY A 434 12.11 8.52 -25.61
C GLY A 434 10.93 8.26 -24.66
N PHE A 435 10.93 8.79 -23.43
CA PHE A 435 9.78 8.70 -22.55
C PHE A 435 8.60 9.56 -23.09
N ASP A 436 7.45 8.90 -23.27
CA ASP A 436 6.19 9.57 -23.60
C ASP A 436 5.12 9.25 -22.54
N LEU A 437 4.74 10.29 -21.79
CA LEU A 437 3.70 10.20 -20.77
C LEU A 437 2.34 9.87 -21.38
N ALA A 438 2.04 10.40 -22.58
CA ALA A 438 0.73 10.21 -23.22
C ALA A 438 0.47 8.73 -23.54
N SER A 439 1.51 7.97 -23.87
CA SER A 439 1.40 6.53 -24.07
C SER A 439 0.78 5.79 -22.87
N PHE A 440 0.94 6.29 -21.64
CA PHE A 440 0.47 5.65 -20.41
C PHE A 440 -0.92 6.10 -19.95
N GLU A 441 -1.62 6.91 -20.73
CA GLU A 441 -2.97 7.35 -20.38
C GLU A 441 -3.93 6.16 -20.23
N ASN A 442 -4.62 6.07 -19.08
CA ASN A 442 -5.54 4.96 -18.75
C ASN A 442 -4.92 3.55 -18.95
N SER A 443 -3.61 3.43 -18.71
CA SER A 443 -2.85 2.19 -18.86
C SER A 443 -3.37 1.03 -18.00
N ILE A 444 -4.17 1.28 -16.96
CA ILE A 444 -4.84 0.22 -16.20
C ILE A 444 -5.72 -0.68 -17.09
N ALA A 445 -6.28 -0.14 -18.18
CA ALA A 445 -7.11 -0.90 -19.12
C ALA A 445 -6.29 -1.51 -20.28
N ARG A 446 -4.97 -1.31 -20.30
CA ARG A 446 -4.11 -1.81 -21.35
C ARG A 446 -4.00 -3.34 -21.25
N LYS A 447 -4.28 -4.01 -22.37
CA LYS A 447 -4.01 -5.43 -22.53
C LYS A 447 -2.51 -5.67 -22.75
N HIS A 448 -1.96 -6.64 -22.04
CA HIS A 448 -0.58 -7.09 -22.20
C HIS A 448 -0.54 -8.35 -23.07
N ASP A 449 0.68 -8.77 -23.44
CA ASP A 449 0.91 -10.03 -24.13
C ASP A 449 0.28 -11.20 -23.33
N PRO A 450 -0.72 -11.92 -23.88
CA PRO A 450 -1.36 -13.05 -23.19
C PRO A 450 -0.37 -14.16 -22.79
N GLU A 451 0.77 -14.24 -23.46
CA GLU A 451 1.83 -15.18 -23.12
C GLU A 451 2.43 -14.93 -21.73
N VAL A 452 2.49 -13.67 -21.28
CA VAL A 452 2.99 -13.30 -19.94
C VAL A 452 2.08 -13.92 -18.88
N VAL A 453 0.76 -13.71 -19.00
CA VAL A 453 -0.24 -14.27 -18.10
C VAL A 453 -0.19 -15.80 -18.13
N ARG A 454 -0.07 -16.40 -19.32
CA ARG A 454 -0.02 -17.86 -19.46
C ARG A 454 1.19 -18.48 -18.77
N ARG A 455 2.37 -17.86 -18.87
CA ARG A 455 3.58 -18.34 -18.17
C ARG A 455 3.46 -18.14 -16.66
N LEU A 456 2.95 -17.00 -16.21
CA LEU A 456 2.72 -16.73 -14.80
C LEU A 456 1.71 -17.69 -14.17
N LEU A 457 0.67 -18.10 -14.90
CA LEU A 457 -0.32 -19.08 -14.42
C LEU A 457 0.26 -20.48 -14.14
N LEU A 458 1.48 -20.78 -14.62
CA LEU A 458 2.22 -21.98 -14.25
C LEU A 458 2.82 -21.89 -12.84
N ILE A 459 2.92 -20.68 -12.27
CA ILE A 459 3.38 -20.44 -10.90
C ILE A 459 2.18 -20.49 -9.97
N GLY A 460 2.18 -21.45 -9.04
CA GLY A 460 1.02 -21.74 -8.18
C GLY A 460 0.53 -20.54 -7.37
N ASP A 461 1.43 -19.77 -6.77
CA ASP A 461 1.05 -18.59 -5.98
C ASP A 461 0.54 -17.43 -6.85
N PHE A 462 1.04 -17.27 -8.07
CA PHE A 462 0.46 -16.29 -9.00
C PHE A 462 -0.95 -16.71 -9.42
N LYS A 463 -1.17 -17.98 -9.75
CA LYS A 463 -2.50 -18.49 -10.10
C LYS A 463 -3.50 -18.20 -8.99
N ARG A 464 -3.14 -18.48 -7.73
CA ARG A 464 -3.96 -18.21 -6.55
C ARG A 464 -4.19 -16.71 -6.33
N ALA A 465 -3.23 -15.86 -6.71
CA ALA A 465 -3.38 -14.42 -6.63
C ALA A 465 -4.25 -13.82 -7.73
N TYR A 466 -4.17 -14.36 -8.94
CA TYR A 466 -4.78 -13.78 -10.13
C TYR A 466 -6.18 -14.31 -10.43
N GLU A 467 -6.47 -15.57 -10.11
CA GLU A 467 -7.78 -16.18 -10.34
C GLU A 467 -8.80 -15.83 -9.23
N LEU A 468 -10.08 -15.98 -9.57
CA LEU A 468 -11.21 -15.81 -8.65
C LEU A 468 -11.72 -17.14 -8.12
N THR A 469 -12.59 -17.04 -7.11
CA THR A 469 -13.55 -18.08 -6.74
C THR A 469 -14.88 -17.83 -7.49
N PRO A 470 -15.35 -18.76 -8.37
CA PRO A 470 -16.38 -18.48 -9.38
C PRO A 470 -17.75 -17.99 -8.89
N GLU A 471 -18.04 -18.08 -7.60
CA GLU A 471 -19.38 -17.82 -7.07
C GLU A 471 -19.69 -16.33 -6.90
N LYS A 472 -18.66 -15.49 -6.72
CA LYS A 472 -18.82 -14.10 -6.25
C LYS A 472 -19.42 -13.15 -7.29
N LEU A 473 -19.22 -13.39 -8.58
CA LEU A 473 -19.64 -12.49 -9.66
C LEU A 473 -20.98 -12.85 -10.32
N ARG A 474 -21.50 -14.06 -10.06
CA ARG A 474 -22.71 -14.57 -10.75
C ARG A 474 -23.94 -13.70 -10.54
N GLY A 475 -24.13 -13.14 -9.34
CA GLY A 475 -25.25 -12.25 -9.02
C GLY A 475 -25.18 -10.85 -9.65
N VAL A 476 -24.00 -10.46 -10.15
CA VAL A 476 -23.73 -9.11 -10.69
C VAL A 476 -23.89 -9.08 -12.21
N GLY A 477 -23.63 -10.21 -12.89
CA GLY A 477 -23.63 -10.30 -14.36
C GLY A 477 -22.31 -9.87 -15.00
N VAL A 478 -21.23 -9.80 -14.21
CA VAL A 478 -19.86 -9.64 -14.74
C VAL A 478 -19.46 -10.94 -15.42
N LEU A 479 -19.06 -10.87 -16.68
CA LEU A 479 -18.73 -12.02 -17.53
C LEU A 479 -17.25 -11.95 -17.90
N GLY A 480 -16.56 -13.07 -17.86
CA GLY A 480 -15.15 -13.17 -18.21
C GLY A 480 -14.54 -14.49 -17.74
N ASP A 481 -13.37 -14.82 -18.26
CA ASP A 481 -12.57 -15.92 -17.74
C ASP A 481 -11.67 -15.40 -16.60
N TYR A 482 -12.14 -15.62 -15.38
CA TYR A 482 -11.43 -15.25 -14.17
C TYR A 482 -10.77 -16.46 -13.48
N GLY A 483 -10.77 -17.63 -14.11
CA GLY A 483 -10.31 -18.87 -13.49
C GLY A 483 -11.13 -19.30 -12.27
N SER A 484 -10.64 -20.30 -11.55
CA SER A 484 -11.33 -20.89 -10.39
C SER A 484 -10.42 -21.26 -9.22
N GLY A 485 -9.13 -20.97 -9.32
CA GLY A 485 -8.11 -21.29 -8.33
C GLY A 485 -7.76 -20.15 -7.38
N GLY A 486 -8.60 -19.10 -7.31
CA GLY A 486 -8.44 -18.02 -6.35
C GLY A 486 -8.57 -18.48 -4.89
N LEU A 487 -8.00 -17.70 -3.96
CA LEU A 487 -8.05 -18.04 -2.53
C LEU A 487 -9.45 -17.97 -1.93
N ASP A 488 -9.78 -18.95 -1.10
CA ASP A 488 -10.90 -18.87 -0.17
C ASP A 488 -10.57 -17.98 1.03
N VAL A 489 -11.61 -17.43 1.67
CA VAL A 489 -11.47 -16.52 2.82
C VAL A 489 -10.69 -17.16 3.98
N SER A 490 -10.88 -18.46 4.21
CA SER A 490 -10.18 -19.22 5.25
C SER A 490 -8.69 -19.43 4.97
N GLU A 491 -8.25 -19.24 3.72
CA GLU A 491 -6.86 -19.41 3.30
C GLU A 491 -6.05 -18.12 3.41
N TRP A 492 -6.69 -16.95 3.48
CA TRP A 492 -6.00 -15.65 3.48
C TRP A 492 -4.86 -15.56 4.51
N PRO A 493 -5.03 -15.99 5.78
CA PRO A 493 -3.96 -15.87 6.78
C PRO A 493 -2.73 -16.72 6.49
N LYS A 494 -2.85 -17.72 5.59
CA LYS A 494 -1.81 -18.68 5.24
C LYS A 494 -1.09 -18.35 3.94
N PHE A 495 -1.58 -17.36 3.18
CA PHE A 495 -0.96 -16.98 1.93
C PHE A 495 0.42 -16.35 2.19
N GLY A 496 1.45 -16.76 1.44
CA GLY A 496 2.84 -16.44 1.78
C GLY A 496 3.13 -14.94 1.88
N SER A 497 2.56 -14.13 0.97
CA SER A 497 2.68 -12.67 1.05
C SER A 497 1.99 -12.05 2.27
N VAL A 498 0.86 -12.62 2.71
CA VAL A 498 0.14 -12.20 3.93
C VAL A 498 0.98 -12.50 5.16
N VAL A 499 1.44 -13.75 5.30
CA VAL A 499 2.24 -14.20 6.45
C VAL A 499 3.47 -13.32 6.63
N LYS A 500 4.23 -13.08 5.55
CA LYS A 500 5.47 -12.27 5.57
C LYS A 500 5.20 -10.83 6.00
N THR A 501 4.18 -10.20 5.42
CA THR A 501 3.89 -8.79 5.71
C THR A 501 3.27 -8.59 7.09
N MET A 502 2.39 -9.50 7.55
CA MET A 502 1.86 -9.43 8.91
C MET A 502 2.96 -9.59 9.94
N ALA A 503 3.92 -10.51 9.74
CA ALA A 503 5.06 -10.65 10.63
C ALA A 503 5.90 -9.36 10.67
N GLU A 504 6.18 -8.73 9.53
CA GLU A 504 6.90 -7.45 9.46
C GLU A 504 6.15 -6.33 10.20
N PHE A 505 4.84 -6.18 9.96
CA PHE A 505 4.03 -5.12 10.56
C PHE A 505 3.88 -5.31 12.08
N THR A 506 3.65 -6.54 12.54
CA THR A 506 3.61 -6.85 13.97
C THR A 506 4.96 -6.56 14.63
N ASN A 507 6.07 -7.04 14.07
CA ASN A 507 7.40 -6.79 14.64
C ASN A 507 7.73 -5.29 14.71
N ALA A 508 7.38 -4.54 13.67
CA ALA A 508 7.60 -3.10 13.66
C ALA A 508 6.72 -2.36 14.67
N TYR A 509 5.46 -2.77 14.81
CA TYR A 509 4.56 -2.23 15.81
C TYR A 509 5.07 -2.48 17.23
N GLU A 510 5.50 -3.71 17.54
CA GLU A 510 6.06 -4.06 18.85
C GLU A 510 7.35 -3.28 19.16
N ALA A 511 8.22 -3.10 18.17
CA ALA A 511 9.43 -2.28 18.33
C ALA A 511 9.10 -0.80 18.58
N PHE A 512 8.10 -0.26 17.86
CA PHE A 512 7.65 1.12 18.08
C PHE A 512 7.01 1.29 19.45
N LYS A 513 6.12 0.37 19.84
CA LYS A 513 5.50 0.31 21.17
C LYS A 513 6.56 0.34 22.27
N ALA A 514 7.59 -0.52 22.17
CA ALA A 514 8.68 -0.54 23.13
C ALA A 514 9.41 0.82 23.22
N LYS A 515 9.72 1.45 22.07
CA LYS A 515 10.32 2.79 22.05
C LYS A 515 9.45 3.84 22.77
N CYS A 516 8.15 3.84 22.52
CA CYS A 516 7.23 4.81 23.14
C CYS A 516 7.07 4.58 24.65
N VAL A 517 7.01 3.31 25.08
CA VAL A 517 6.97 2.94 26.50
C VAL A 517 8.24 3.39 27.22
N GLU A 518 9.42 3.15 26.64
CA GLU A 518 10.69 3.61 27.20
C GLU A 518 10.76 5.15 27.28
N ALA A 519 10.19 5.86 26.31
CA ALA A 519 10.09 7.32 26.38
C ALA A 519 9.22 7.81 27.55
N VAL A 520 8.10 7.13 27.83
CA VAL A 520 7.26 7.44 29.00
C VAL A 520 8.00 7.14 30.31
N LYS A 521 8.71 6.00 30.40
CA LYS A 521 9.56 5.66 31.56
C LYS A 521 10.71 6.65 31.77
N ALA A 522 11.25 7.22 30.71
CA ALA A 522 12.31 8.22 30.81
C ALA A 522 11.77 9.57 31.29
N ALA A 523 10.53 9.94 30.93
CA ALA A 523 9.89 11.18 31.35
C ALA A 523 9.45 11.18 32.83
N SER A 524 9.43 10.02 33.49
CA SER A 524 9.12 9.87 34.92
C SER A 524 10.34 10.00 35.84
N ARG A 525 11.54 10.16 35.27
CA ARG A 525 12.82 10.36 35.98
C ARG A 525 13.22 11.83 35.90
#